data_AF-A0A4Y7MV09-F1
#
_entry.id   AF-A0A4Y7MV09-F1
#
_cell.length_a   1.000
_cell.length_b   1.000
_cell.length_c   1.000
_cell.angle_alpha   90.00
_cell.angle_beta   90.00
_cell.angle_gamma   90.00
#
_symmetry.space_group_name_H-M   'P 1'
#
loop_
_entity.id
_entity.type
_entity.pdbx_description
1 polymer ?
#
loop_
_entity_poly.entity_id
_entity_poly.type
_entity_poly.pdbx_seq_one_letter_code
_entity_poly.pdbx_strand_id
1 'polypeptide(L)'
;MNELSAINVISKRNFKPRWVAPTLREIKRRKDVEDDRNGGPKIFHRSTFLEWLNYDAEIFAFSNRLGEKFNEATLRTALTHKSYVERETARLSDMGVDSYLQIQNNEELSVAGGEMISKFTNGYLRAVFTQVPEELITAMHDFLTSTSNLETVGKHIGLGDLMLCSDFPCESETYVKSLKAVVAALAESSGEERARIFVQDLVVTQLYGLDINELWNPSDPVGNLTDILKREGKAEPEFRLIKHSGQNSVLAVYYVGVYSDKNFIAEGAGESLEIAKEMAAREALKQLFHTEDSMKALPFGRQLKNIQTKIVQLENQPNLTLSKWISEKVTSAVH
;
A
#
# COMPACT_ATOMS: atom_id res chain seq x y z
N MET A 1 -82.24 19.11 -9.09
CA MET A 1 -81.58 17.90 -9.58
C MET A 1 -80.18 18.31 -9.99
N ASN A 2 -79.16 18.02 -9.16
CA ASN A 2 -77.77 18.19 -9.56
C ASN A 2 -77.28 16.82 -10.02
N GLU A 3 -77.04 16.67 -11.31
CA GLU A 3 -76.44 15.45 -11.87
C GLU A 3 -74.97 15.37 -11.47
N LEU A 4 -74.64 14.40 -10.62
CA LEU A 4 -73.27 14.00 -10.35
C LEU A 4 -72.72 13.30 -11.61
N SER A 5 -71.86 14.00 -12.36
CA SER A 5 -71.13 13.40 -13.48
C SER A 5 -70.11 12.40 -12.93
N ALA A 6 -70.39 11.10 -13.06
CA ALA A 6 -69.44 10.05 -12.74
C ALA A 6 -68.24 10.13 -13.71
N ILE A 7 -67.05 10.47 -13.18
CA ILE A 7 -65.80 10.45 -13.94
C ILE A 7 -65.41 8.97 -14.10
N ASN A 8 -65.76 8.39 -15.25
CA ASN A 8 -65.26 7.07 -15.63
C ASN A 8 -63.74 7.17 -15.90
N VAL A 9 -62.92 6.84 -14.91
CA VAL A 9 -61.48 6.63 -15.12
C VAL A 9 -61.32 5.32 -15.88
N ILE A 10 -61.30 5.42 -17.22
CA ILE A 10 -60.98 4.28 -18.09
C ILE A 10 -59.48 4.02 -17.94
N SER A 11 -59.12 3.00 -17.16
CA SER A 11 -57.75 2.48 -17.09
C SER A 11 -57.35 1.94 -18.46
N LYS A 12 -56.67 2.76 -19.26
CA LYS A 12 -55.97 2.29 -20.45
C LYS A 12 -54.72 1.55 -20.00
N ARG A 13 -54.68 0.23 -20.18
CA ARG A 13 -53.43 -0.53 -20.12
C ARG A 13 -52.54 -0.04 -21.26
N ASN A 14 -51.61 0.85 -20.95
CA ASN A 14 -50.58 1.29 -21.90
C ASN A 14 -49.61 0.14 -22.14
N PHE A 15 -50.01 -0.82 -23.00
CA PHE A 15 -49.10 -1.85 -23.49
C PHE A 15 -48.04 -1.17 -24.35
N LYS A 16 -46.83 -1.04 -23.81
CA LYS A 16 -45.67 -0.63 -24.60
C LYS A 16 -45.41 -1.70 -25.66
N PRO A 17 -45.27 -1.35 -26.94
CA PRO A 17 -44.90 -2.30 -27.97
C PRO A 17 -43.59 -3.03 -27.61
N ARG A 18 -43.48 -4.31 -28.01
CA ARG A 18 -42.32 -5.16 -27.69
C ARG A 18 -40.98 -4.59 -28.17
N TRP A 19 -41.00 -3.74 -29.21
CA TRP A 19 -39.80 -3.09 -29.76
C TRP A 19 -39.26 -1.94 -28.89
N VAL A 20 -40.07 -1.33 -28.03
CA VAL A 20 -39.69 -0.12 -27.26
C VAL A 20 -38.50 -0.40 -26.32
N ALA A 21 -38.56 -1.49 -25.55
CA ALA A 21 -37.50 -1.79 -24.58
C ALA A 21 -36.15 -2.12 -25.26
N PRO A 22 -36.07 -2.98 -26.30
CA PRO A 22 -34.86 -3.17 -27.09
C PRO A 22 -34.30 -1.86 -27.67
N THR A 23 -35.16 -1.01 -28.26
CA THR A 23 -34.73 0.27 -28.82
C THR A 23 -34.16 1.21 -27.76
N LEU A 24 -34.81 1.34 -26.60
CA LEU A 24 -34.31 2.17 -25.51
C LEU A 24 -32.99 1.66 -24.93
N ARG A 25 -32.80 0.34 -24.84
CA ARG A 25 -31.51 -0.25 -24.42
C ARG A 25 -30.39 0.09 -25.40
N GLU A 26 -30.67 0.02 -26.70
CA GLU A 26 -29.69 0.37 -27.73
C GLU A 26 -29.36 1.88 -27.72
N ILE A 27 -30.37 2.74 -27.54
CA ILE A 27 -30.14 4.19 -27.40
C ILE A 27 -29.29 4.48 -26.16
N LYS A 28 -29.60 3.85 -25.01
CA LYS A 28 -28.80 3.98 -23.80
C LYS A 28 -27.36 3.53 -24.03
N ARG A 29 -27.17 2.34 -24.62
CA ARG A 29 -25.82 1.82 -24.94
C ARG A 29 -25.03 2.78 -25.83
N ARG A 30 -25.66 3.39 -26.84
CA ARG A 30 -25.01 4.38 -27.72
C ARG A 30 -24.64 5.64 -26.95
N LYS A 31 -25.55 6.13 -26.10
CA LYS A 31 -25.28 7.26 -25.23
C LYS A 31 -24.10 6.99 -24.30
N ASP A 32 -24.07 5.82 -23.65
CA ASP A 32 -22.98 5.45 -22.74
C ASP A 32 -21.62 5.45 -23.48
N VAL A 33 -21.58 4.94 -24.73
CA VAL A 33 -20.37 4.99 -25.58
C VAL A 33 -19.98 6.42 -25.98
N GLU A 34 -20.94 7.30 -26.24
CA GLU A 34 -20.65 8.71 -26.53
C GLU A 34 -20.15 9.45 -25.28
N ASP A 35 -20.74 9.18 -24.12
CA ASP A 35 -20.31 9.74 -22.84
C ASP A 35 -18.87 9.28 -22.52
N ASP A 36 -18.55 8.00 -22.71
CA ASP A 36 -17.18 7.46 -22.52
C ASP A 36 -16.15 8.17 -23.43
N ARG A 37 -16.51 8.46 -24.69
CA ARG A 37 -15.64 9.24 -25.60
C ARG A 37 -15.42 10.67 -25.15
N ASN A 38 -16.39 11.25 -24.45
CA ASN A 38 -16.37 12.63 -23.98
C ASN A 38 -15.78 12.78 -22.57
N GLY A 39 -15.07 11.76 -22.05
CA GLY A 39 -14.45 11.79 -20.72
C GLY A 39 -15.26 11.07 -19.63
N GLY A 40 -16.32 10.35 -20.02
CA GLY A 40 -17.16 9.55 -19.13
C GLY A 40 -18.22 10.37 -18.39
N PRO A 41 -19.21 9.70 -17.79
CA PRO A 41 -20.19 10.36 -16.96
C PRO A 41 -19.55 10.93 -15.68
N LYS A 42 -20.18 11.97 -15.11
CA LYS A 42 -19.80 12.46 -13.78
C LYS A 42 -19.88 11.32 -12.77
N ILE A 43 -18.76 11.06 -12.10
CA ILE A 43 -18.71 10.04 -11.05
C ILE A 43 -19.42 10.61 -9.82
N PHE A 44 -20.35 9.84 -9.26
CA PHE A 44 -21.05 10.21 -8.03
C PHE A 44 -20.62 9.31 -6.88
N HIS A 45 -20.61 9.87 -5.67
CA HIS A 45 -20.31 9.10 -4.46
C HIS A 45 -21.36 7.99 -4.27
N ARG A 46 -20.93 6.80 -3.81
CA ARG A 46 -21.80 5.62 -3.67
C ARG A 46 -23.04 5.90 -2.82
N SER A 47 -22.92 6.78 -1.82
CA SER A 47 -24.04 7.19 -0.95
C SER A 47 -25.18 7.93 -1.66
N THR A 48 -24.97 8.42 -2.88
CA THR A 48 -26.04 9.09 -3.65
C THR A 48 -26.99 8.11 -4.32
N PHE A 49 -26.60 6.85 -4.46
CA PHE A 49 -27.42 5.84 -5.10
C PHE A 49 -28.48 5.30 -4.14
N LEU A 50 -29.68 5.04 -4.67
CA LEU A 50 -30.83 4.58 -3.89
C LEU A 50 -30.57 3.25 -3.14
N GLU A 51 -29.66 2.43 -3.65
CA GLU A 51 -29.27 1.16 -3.04
C GLU A 51 -28.44 1.34 -1.76
N TRP A 52 -27.79 2.50 -1.60
CA TRP A 52 -27.06 2.85 -0.40
C TRP A 52 -28.02 3.38 0.66
N LEU A 53 -28.82 2.46 1.21
CA LEU A 53 -29.94 2.79 2.10
C LEU A 53 -29.52 3.01 3.55
N ASN A 54 -28.41 2.42 4.01
CA ASN A 54 -28.04 2.51 5.42
C ASN A 54 -26.51 2.52 5.63
N TYR A 55 -26.00 3.65 6.09
CA TYR A 55 -24.58 3.81 6.45
C TYR A 55 -24.16 2.93 7.62
N ASP A 56 -25.04 2.70 8.61
CA ASP A 56 -24.74 1.86 9.76
C ASP A 56 -24.55 0.39 9.35
N ALA A 57 -25.35 -0.08 8.38
CA ALA A 57 -25.23 -1.43 7.85
C ALA A 57 -23.92 -1.63 7.08
N GLU A 58 -23.48 -0.61 6.35
CA GLU A 58 -22.21 -0.64 5.60
C GLU A 58 -20.99 -0.61 6.53
N ILE A 59 -21.03 0.20 7.60
CA ILE A 59 -19.99 0.18 8.65
C ILE A 59 -19.91 -1.20 9.34
N PHE A 60 -21.07 -1.78 9.65
CA PHE A 60 -21.14 -3.10 10.25
C PHE A 60 -20.59 -4.18 9.29
N ALA A 61 -20.96 -4.13 8.01
CA ALA A 61 -20.46 -5.03 6.99
C ALA A 61 -18.95 -4.87 6.79
N PHE A 62 -18.43 -3.65 6.81
CA PHE A 62 -17.01 -3.34 6.70
C PHE A 62 -16.19 -3.96 7.83
N SER A 63 -16.65 -3.79 9.07
CA SER A 63 -16.00 -4.37 10.26
C SER A 63 -15.92 -5.89 10.17
N ASN A 64 -17.03 -6.54 9.77
CA ASN A 64 -17.08 -7.99 9.60
C ASN A 64 -16.26 -8.50 8.41
N ARG A 65 -16.18 -7.72 7.32
CA ARG A 65 -15.35 -8.06 6.15
C ARG A 65 -13.87 -8.15 6.52
N LEU A 66 -13.40 -7.23 7.37
CA LEU A 66 -12.03 -7.22 7.88
C LEU A 66 -11.81 -8.28 8.99
N GLY A 67 -12.89 -8.81 9.56
CA GLY A 67 -12.82 -9.75 10.69
C GLY A 67 -12.38 -9.08 11.99
N GLU A 68 -12.62 -7.77 12.12
CA GLU A 68 -12.20 -6.96 13.26
C GLU A 68 -13.38 -6.39 14.05
N LYS A 69 -13.15 -6.10 15.33
CA LYS A 69 -14.13 -5.46 16.21
C LYS A 69 -13.77 -4.00 16.42
N PHE A 70 -14.42 -3.13 15.65
CA PHE A 70 -14.30 -1.68 15.82
C PHE A 70 -15.32 -1.14 16.81
N ASN A 71 -14.97 -0.08 17.52
CA ASN A 71 -15.95 0.81 18.13
C ASN A 71 -16.57 1.68 17.02
N GLU A 72 -17.89 1.65 16.88
CA GLU A 72 -18.58 2.38 15.83
C GLU A 72 -18.34 3.89 15.90
N ALA A 73 -18.22 4.47 17.10
CA ALA A 73 -18.02 5.90 17.27
C ALA A 73 -16.66 6.34 16.72
N THR A 74 -15.58 5.65 17.09
CA THR A 74 -14.22 5.97 16.64
C THR A 74 -14.04 5.69 15.15
N LEU A 75 -14.66 4.64 14.62
CA LEU A 75 -14.63 4.33 13.19
C LEU A 75 -15.35 5.40 12.35
N ARG A 76 -16.50 5.93 12.83
CA ARG A 76 -17.17 7.06 12.17
C ARG A 76 -16.29 8.30 12.15
N THR A 77 -15.62 8.61 13.26
CA THR A 77 -14.67 9.73 13.32
C THR A 77 -13.51 9.50 12.34
N ALA A 78 -12.95 8.29 12.27
CA ALA A 78 -11.85 7.96 11.36
C ALA A 78 -12.22 8.14 9.86
N LEU A 79 -13.47 7.82 9.49
CA LEU A 79 -13.99 7.94 8.13
C LEU A 79 -14.45 9.35 7.76
N THR A 80 -14.48 10.28 8.72
CA THR A 80 -14.94 11.66 8.49
C THR A 80 -13.76 12.58 8.23
N HIS A 81 -13.62 13.04 6.99
CA HIS A 81 -12.57 14.00 6.63
C HIS A 81 -12.96 15.43 7.01
N LYS A 82 -11.97 16.26 7.34
CA LYS A 82 -12.17 17.67 7.70
C LYS A 82 -12.97 18.45 6.66
N SER A 83 -12.72 18.23 5.37
CA SER A 83 -13.41 18.95 4.29
C SER A 83 -14.93 18.66 4.26
N TYR A 84 -15.35 17.46 4.70
CA TYR A 84 -16.75 17.14 4.88
C TYR A 84 -17.38 17.93 6.04
N VAL A 85 -16.66 18.05 7.16
CA VAL A 85 -17.12 18.80 8.34
C VAL A 85 -17.28 20.28 8.03
N GLU A 86 -16.33 20.87 7.30
CA GLU A 86 -16.41 22.26 6.85
C GLU A 86 -17.61 22.50 5.92
N ARG A 87 -17.87 21.59 4.97
CA ARG A 87 -19.03 21.69 4.09
C ARG A 87 -20.36 21.59 4.84
N GLU A 88 -20.47 20.65 5.77
CA GLU A 88 -21.73 20.44 6.49
C GLU A 88 -21.98 21.56 7.51
N THR A 89 -20.95 22.08 8.16
CA THR A 89 -21.09 23.25 9.06
C THR A 89 -21.52 24.49 8.28
N ALA A 90 -20.94 24.76 7.11
CA ALA A 90 -21.38 25.84 6.22
C ALA A 90 -22.86 25.68 5.81
N ARG A 91 -23.25 24.48 5.38
CA ARG A 91 -24.63 24.16 5.01
C ARG A 91 -25.62 24.38 6.16
N LEU A 92 -25.27 23.99 7.38
CA LEU A 92 -26.12 24.19 8.56
C LEU A 92 -26.25 25.68 8.92
N SER A 93 -25.17 26.45 8.80
CA SER A 93 -25.21 27.90 9.01
C SER A 93 -26.08 28.62 7.99
N ASP A 94 -26.05 28.19 6.72
CA ASP A 94 -26.91 28.74 5.66
C ASP A 94 -28.39 28.45 5.92
N MET A 95 -28.70 27.33 6.59
CA MET A 95 -30.06 26.94 6.98
C MET A 95 -30.52 27.56 8.30
N GLY A 96 -29.68 28.33 8.99
CA GLY A 96 -30.02 28.99 10.25
C GLY A 96 -30.23 28.04 11.43
N VAL A 97 -29.63 26.84 11.40
CA VAL A 97 -29.68 25.87 12.49
C VAL A 97 -28.40 26.01 13.33
N ASP A 98 -28.55 26.32 14.61
CA ASP A 98 -27.40 26.40 15.52
C ASP A 98 -26.67 25.05 15.61
N SER A 99 -25.37 25.09 15.30
CA SER A 99 -24.48 23.94 15.14
C SER A 99 -24.09 23.32 16.50
N TYR A 100 -25.01 22.60 17.12
CA TYR A 100 -24.74 21.82 18.35
C TYR A 100 -24.08 20.45 18.08
N LEU A 101 -24.00 20.02 16.82
CA LEU A 101 -23.36 18.77 16.42
C LEU A 101 -21.86 18.99 16.24
N GLN A 102 -21.09 18.69 17.28
CA GLN A 102 -19.62 18.64 17.21
C GLN A 102 -19.20 17.39 16.43
N ILE A 103 -19.18 17.49 15.10
CA ILE A 103 -18.63 16.44 14.24
C ILE A 103 -17.10 16.47 14.42
N GLN A 104 -16.52 15.35 14.84
CA GLN A 104 -15.08 15.23 15.04
C GLN A 104 -14.36 14.97 13.71
N ASN A 105 -13.13 15.46 13.61
CA ASN A 105 -12.25 15.31 12.44
C ASN A 105 -11.29 14.14 12.61
N ASN A 106 -10.86 13.55 11.49
CA ASN A 106 -9.90 12.45 11.47
C ASN A 106 -8.41 12.84 11.55
N GLU A 107 -8.07 14.12 11.75
CA GLU A 107 -6.66 14.59 11.74
C GLU A 107 -5.82 13.96 12.86
N GLU A 108 -6.32 13.97 14.10
CA GLU A 108 -5.60 13.42 15.26
C GLU A 108 -5.35 11.92 15.12
N LEU A 109 -6.40 11.17 14.73
CA LEU A 109 -6.31 9.73 14.47
C LEU A 109 -5.38 9.41 13.30
N SER A 110 -5.36 10.25 12.25
CA SER A 110 -4.47 10.06 11.10
C SER A 110 -2.99 10.21 11.48
N VAL A 111 -2.66 11.15 12.37
CA VAL A 111 -1.27 11.33 12.84
C VAL A 111 -0.84 10.13 13.66
N ALA A 112 -1.64 9.76 14.67
CA ALA A 112 -1.37 8.59 15.52
C ALA A 112 -1.26 7.29 14.70
N GLY A 113 -2.15 7.09 13.74
CA GLY A 113 -2.12 5.92 12.86
C GLY A 113 -0.91 5.87 11.94
N GLY A 114 -0.43 7.02 11.47
CA GLY A 114 0.79 7.10 10.66
C GLY A 114 2.04 6.69 11.44
N GLU A 115 2.14 7.14 12.70
CA GLU A 115 3.21 6.74 13.62
C GLU A 115 3.16 5.23 13.90
N MET A 116 1.97 4.69 14.17
CA MET A 116 1.76 3.24 14.38
C MET A 116 2.14 2.41 13.16
N ILE A 117 1.69 2.77 11.96
CA ILE A 117 2.04 2.05 10.72
C ILE A 117 3.56 2.04 10.54
N SER A 118 4.22 3.18 10.76
CA SER A 118 5.67 3.29 10.62
C SER A 118 6.40 2.40 11.63
N LYS A 119 5.97 2.43 12.90
CA LYS A 119 6.50 1.60 13.97
C LYS A 119 6.35 0.11 13.66
N PHE A 120 5.15 -0.34 13.27
CA PHE A 120 4.88 -1.76 12.99
C PHE A 120 5.62 -2.26 11.75
N THR A 121 5.71 -1.42 10.71
CA THR A 121 6.43 -1.75 9.48
C THR A 121 7.92 -1.92 9.76
N ASN A 122 8.54 -0.98 10.48
CA ASN A 122 9.96 -1.07 10.85
C ASN A 122 10.24 -2.28 11.75
N GLY A 123 9.39 -2.55 12.74
CA GLY A 123 9.50 -3.73 13.59
C GLY A 123 9.43 -5.04 12.80
N TYR A 124 8.53 -5.12 11.82
CA TYR A 124 8.41 -6.30 10.95
C TYR A 124 9.64 -6.47 10.06
N LEU A 125 10.06 -5.42 9.35
CA LEU A 125 11.20 -5.46 8.44
C LEU A 125 12.48 -5.85 9.17
N ARG A 126 12.76 -5.29 10.36
CA ARG A 126 13.93 -5.64 11.17
C ARG A 126 13.91 -7.07 11.70
N ALA A 127 12.72 -7.60 12.02
CA ALA A 127 12.59 -8.97 12.50
C ALA A 127 12.81 -10.01 11.41
N VAL A 128 12.38 -9.72 10.18
CA VAL A 128 12.55 -10.60 9.00
C VAL A 128 13.96 -10.47 8.42
N PHE A 129 14.44 -9.23 8.22
CA PHE A 129 15.72 -8.93 7.61
C PHE A 129 16.78 -8.62 8.66
N THR A 130 17.35 -9.67 9.25
CA THR A 130 18.31 -9.52 10.36
C THR A 130 19.70 -9.06 9.93
N GLN A 131 20.08 -9.24 8.66
CA GLN A 131 21.43 -8.96 8.15
C GLN A 131 21.49 -7.76 7.21
N VAL A 132 20.38 -7.03 7.07
CA VAL A 132 20.22 -5.92 6.15
C VAL A 132 20.60 -4.58 6.81
N PRO A 133 21.30 -3.67 6.10
CA PRO A 133 21.58 -2.31 6.59
C PRO A 133 20.30 -1.48 6.76
N GLU A 134 20.33 -0.52 7.69
CA GLU A 134 19.16 0.33 8.00
C GLU A 134 18.68 1.15 6.80
N GLU A 135 19.58 1.54 5.89
CA GLU A 135 19.25 2.29 4.67
C GLU A 135 18.28 1.51 3.77
N LEU A 136 18.46 0.20 3.65
CA LEU A 136 17.57 -0.65 2.86
C LEU A 136 16.21 -0.84 3.57
N ILE A 137 16.19 -0.93 4.91
CA ILE A 137 14.94 -0.98 5.68
C ILE A 137 14.15 0.33 5.55
N THR A 138 14.86 1.46 5.57
CA THR A 138 14.25 2.79 5.40
C THR A 138 13.65 2.91 4.00
N ALA A 139 14.37 2.48 2.96
CA ALA A 139 13.85 2.47 1.59
C ALA A 139 12.58 1.61 1.45
N MET A 140 12.55 0.43 2.09
CA MET A 140 11.35 -0.41 2.12
C MET A 140 10.19 0.25 2.89
N HIS A 141 10.48 0.88 4.02
CA HIS A 141 9.48 1.60 4.83
C HIS A 141 8.90 2.80 4.06
N ASP A 142 9.75 3.61 3.40
CA ASP A 142 9.33 4.75 2.59
C ASP A 142 8.45 4.30 1.42
N PHE A 143 8.81 3.18 0.78
CA PHE A 143 7.98 2.58 -0.26
C PHE A 143 6.61 2.17 0.30
N LEU A 144 6.56 1.42 1.39
CA LEU A 144 5.30 0.94 1.99
C LEU A 144 4.42 2.08 2.52
N THR A 145 5.02 3.16 3.00
CA THR A 145 4.31 4.35 3.51
C THR A 145 4.02 5.40 2.45
N SER A 146 4.44 5.18 1.20
CA SER A 146 4.17 6.06 0.06
C SER A 146 2.66 6.28 -0.11
N THR A 147 2.30 7.52 -0.46
CA THR A 147 0.92 7.94 -0.70
C THR A 147 0.23 7.06 -1.75
N SER A 148 0.93 6.67 -2.82
CA SER A 148 0.38 5.84 -3.89
C SER A 148 -0.01 4.43 -3.42
N ASN A 149 0.83 3.84 -2.55
CA ASN A 149 0.63 2.49 -2.06
C ASN A 149 -0.49 2.45 -1.03
N LEU A 150 -0.49 3.40 -0.08
CA LEU A 150 -1.57 3.53 0.90
C LEU A 150 -2.91 3.89 0.27
N GLU A 151 -2.93 4.72 -0.78
CA GLU A 151 -4.14 4.99 -1.58
C GLU A 151 -4.65 3.71 -2.23
N THR A 152 -3.76 2.94 -2.85
CA THR A 152 -4.10 1.66 -3.50
C THR A 152 -4.70 0.69 -2.49
N VAL A 153 -4.10 0.55 -1.32
CA VAL A 153 -4.64 -0.27 -0.22
C VAL A 153 -6.02 0.23 0.21
N GLY A 154 -6.19 1.54 0.41
CA GLY A 154 -7.46 2.13 0.79
C GLY A 154 -8.59 1.89 -0.22
N LYS A 155 -8.28 1.96 -1.52
CA LYS A 155 -9.23 1.64 -2.60
C LYS A 155 -9.63 0.16 -2.58
N HIS A 156 -8.67 -0.76 -2.44
CA HIS A 156 -8.94 -2.20 -2.43
C HIS A 156 -9.78 -2.66 -1.24
N ILE A 157 -9.63 -2.01 -0.08
CA ILE A 157 -10.43 -2.31 1.11
C ILE A 157 -11.87 -1.77 0.97
N GLY A 158 -12.10 -0.82 0.06
CA GLY A 158 -13.40 -0.19 -0.20
C GLY A 158 -13.66 1.04 0.67
N LEU A 159 -12.61 1.76 1.10
CA LEU A 159 -12.78 3.02 1.84
C LEU A 159 -13.48 4.09 1.00
N GLY A 160 -13.33 4.05 -0.32
CA GLY A 160 -13.91 5.05 -1.24
C GLY A 160 -15.42 5.22 -1.12
N ASP A 161 -16.14 4.17 -0.75
CA ASP A 161 -17.61 4.21 -0.60
C ASP A 161 -18.06 4.69 0.79
N LEU A 162 -17.18 4.57 1.79
CA LEU A 162 -17.47 4.80 3.21
C LEU A 162 -17.01 6.16 3.70
N MET A 163 -15.91 6.69 3.15
CA MET A 163 -15.32 7.94 3.60
C MET A 163 -16.24 9.13 3.30
N LEU A 164 -16.48 9.96 4.32
CA LEU A 164 -17.24 11.18 4.17
C LEU A 164 -16.30 12.31 3.77
N CYS A 165 -16.37 12.70 2.49
CA CYS A 165 -15.51 13.73 1.87
C CYS A 165 -16.35 14.78 1.13
N SER A 166 -15.82 16.00 1.00
CA SER A 166 -16.43 17.00 0.11
C SER A 166 -16.07 16.77 -1.36
N ASP A 167 -14.86 16.28 -1.59
CA ASP A 167 -14.20 16.23 -2.88
C ASP A 167 -14.42 14.84 -3.47
N PHE A 168 -15.11 14.75 -4.61
CA PHE A 168 -15.41 13.48 -5.26
C PHE A 168 -15.13 13.58 -6.77
N PRO A 169 -14.26 12.71 -7.34
CA PRO A 169 -13.51 11.61 -6.70
C PRO A 169 -12.55 12.07 -5.59
N CYS A 170 -12.44 11.28 -4.52
CA CYS A 170 -11.60 11.67 -3.37
C CYS A 170 -10.13 11.74 -3.76
N GLU A 171 -9.43 12.75 -3.24
CA GLU A 171 -7.99 12.91 -3.46
C GLU A 171 -7.19 11.79 -2.79
N SER A 172 -6.00 11.49 -3.32
CA SER A 172 -5.09 10.47 -2.78
C SER A 172 -4.80 10.70 -1.29
N GLU A 173 -4.61 11.95 -0.88
CA GLU A 173 -4.35 12.30 0.53
C GLU A 173 -5.51 11.91 1.45
N THR A 174 -6.75 12.05 0.99
CA THR A 174 -7.94 11.73 1.79
C THR A 174 -8.05 10.23 2.06
N TYR A 175 -7.72 9.40 1.07
CA TYR A 175 -7.62 7.94 1.26
C TYR A 175 -6.56 7.59 2.29
N VAL A 176 -5.36 8.19 2.16
CA VAL A 176 -4.23 7.91 3.06
C VAL A 176 -4.54 8.33 4.49
N LYS A 177 -5.10 9.52 4.70
CA LYS A 177 -5.48 10.02 6.04
C LYS A 177 -6.53 9.11 6.68
N SER A 178 -7.54 8.72 5.93
CA SER A 178 -8.61 7.86 6.44
C SER A 178 -8.11 6.44 6.73
N LEU A 179 -7.23 5.87 5.90
CA LEU A 179 -6.62 4.57 6.16
C LEU A 179 -5.77 4.61 7.44
N LYS A 180 -4.94 5.66 7.62
CA LYS A 180 -4.17 5.87 8.87
C LYS A 180 -5.11 5.99 10.08
N ALA A 181 -6.16 6.79 9.97
CA ALA A 181 -7.14 6.97 11.04
C ALA A 181 -7.85 5.66 11.41
N VAL A 182 -8.17 4.81 10.43
CA VAL A 182 -8.78 3.48 10.67
C VAL A 182 -7.83 2.57 11.44
N VAL A 183 -6.52 2.61 11.15
CA VAL A 183 -5.52 1.85 11.92
C VAL A 183 -5.46 2.32 13.37
N ALA A 184 -5.50 3.64 13.61
CA ALA A 184 -5.54 4.18 14.97
C ALA A 184 -6.84 3.79 15.71
N ALA A 185 -7.99 3.89 15.04
CA ALA A 185 -9.27 3.49 15.61
C ALA A 185 -9.32 1.98 15.93
N LEU A 186 -8.65 1.14 15.12
CA LEU A 186 -8.50 -0.29 15.40
C LEU A 186 -7.63 -0.52 16.64
N ALA A 187 -6.50 0.20 16.76
CA ALA A 187 -5.61 0.08 17.90
C ALA A 187 -6.31 0.49 19.22
N GLU A 188 -7.13 1.54 19.19
CA GLU A 188 -7.92 1.98 20.34
C GLU A 188 -9.02 0.97 20.71
N SER A 189 -9.66 0.35 19.71
CA SER A 189 -10.80 -0.55 19.93
C SER A 189 -10.41 -1.98 20.31
N SER A 190 -9.47 -2.57 19.56
CA SER A 190 -9.08 -3.99 19.64
C SER A 190 -7.65 -4.21 20.17
N GLY A 191 -6.90 -3.13 20.42
CA GLY A 191 -5.53 -3.17 20.94
C GLY A 191 -4.44 -3.17 19.86
N GLU A 192 -3.22 -2.86 20.30
CA GLU A 192 -2.04 -2.68 19.43
C GLU A 192 -1.66 -3.97 18.68
N GLU A 193 -1.82 -5.14 19.30
CA GLU A 193 -1.49 -6.43 18.68
C GLU A 193 -2.32 -6.70 17.43
N ARG A 194 -3.61 -6.36 17.47
CA ARG A 194 -4.51 -6.59 16.34
C ARG A 194 -4.28 -5.59 15.22
N ALA A 195 -4.03 -4.33 15.58
CA ALA A 195 -3.61 -3.30 14.63
C ALA A 195 -2.29 -3.67 13.92
N ARG A 196 -1.34 -4.28 14.64
CA ARG A 196 -0.09 -4.78 14.05
C ARG A 196 -0.32 -5.84 12.97
N ILE A 197 -1.17 -6.83 13.26
CA ILE A 197 -1.53 -7.88 12.29
C ILE A 197 -2.24 -7.27 11.08
N PHE A 198 -3.15 -6.32 11.31
CA PHE A 198 -3.87 -5.63 10.25
C PHE A 198 -2.93 -4.88 9.29
N VAL A 199 -1.93 -4.16 9.82
CA VAL A 199 -0.93 -3.46 8.99
C VAL A 199 -0.06 -4.47 8.23
N GLN A 200 0.30 -5.59 8.84
CA GLN A 200 1.08 -6.65 8.17
C GLN A 200 0.30 -7.29 7.02
N ASP A 201 -0.97 -7.59 7.22
CA ASP A 201 -1.79 -8.28 6.22
C ASP A 201 -2.22 -7.40 5.04
N LEU A 202 -2.17 -6.07 5.19
CA LEU A 202 -2.63 -5.12 4.15
C LEU A 202 -1.52 -4.29 3.53
N VAL A 203 -0.63 -3.74 4.36
CA VAL A 203 0.44 -2.82 3.92
C VAL A 203 1.66 -3.65 3.54
N VAL A 204 2.15 -4.51 4.43
CA VAL A 204 3.39 -5.28 4.18
C VAL A 204 3.23 -6.27 3.02
N THR A 205 2.02 -6.78 2.77
CA THR A 205 1.74 -7.65 1.61
C THR A 205 2.01 -6.96 0.27
N GLN A 206 2.03 -5.62 0.20
CA GLN A 206 2.40 -4.89 -1.02
C GLN A 206 3.88 -5.07 -1.39
N LEU A 207 4.73 -5.52 -0.46
CA LEU A 207 6.11 -5.89 -0.75
C LEU A 207 6.20 -7.19 -1.55
N TYR A 208 5.14 -8.00 -1.58
CA TYR A 208 5.15 -9.29 -2.25
C TYR A 208 5.16 -9.11 -3.77
N GLY A 209 6.15 -9.74 -4.43
CA GLY A 209 6.31 -9.67 -5.89
C GLY A 209 7.13 -8.48 -6.39
N LEU A 210 7.69 -7.67 -5.49
CA LEU A 210 8.66 -6.63 -5.82
C LEU A 210 10.08 -7.11 -5.54
N ASP A 211 11.04 -6.74 -6.40
CA ASP A 211 12.45 -6.89 -6.07
C ASP A 211 12.83 -5.81 -5.05
N ILE A 212 13.09 -6.24 -3.83
CA ILE A 212 13.49 -5.39 -2.72
C ILE A 212 14.76 -4.59 -3.06
N ASN A 213 15.63 -5.17 -3.88
CA ASN A 213 16.90 -4.56 -4.25
C ASN A 213 16.73 -3.48 -5.33
N GLU A 214 15.58 -3.40 -6.02
CA GLU A 214 15.27 -2.26 -6.89
C GLU A 214 14.92 -1.00 -6.09
N LEU A 215 14.39 -1.16 -4.87
CA LEU A 215 14.02 -0.05 -4.00
C LEU A 215 15.23 0.73 -3.48
N TRP A 216 16.39 0.07 -3.41
CA TRP A 216 17.61 0.65 -2.88
C TRP A 216 18.75 0.51 -3.87
N ASN A 217 19.23 1.65 -4.35
CA ASN A 217 20.38 1.70 -5.24
C ASN A 217 21.61 2.24 -4.50
N PRO A 218 22.56 1.38 -4.06
CA PRO A 218 23.79 1.85 -3.42
C PRO A 218 24.67 2.60 -4.43
N SER A 219 25.20 3.76 -4.04
CA SER A 219 26.01 4.63 -4.92
C SER A 219 27.33 4.00 -5.40
N ASP A 220 27.94 3.11 -4.59
CA ASP A 220 29.16 2.38 -4.95
C ASP A 220 29.09 0.90 -4.50
N PRO A 221 28.47 0.01 -5.31
CA PRO A 221 28.36 -1.40 -4.99
C PRO A 221 29.72 -2.12 -4.88
N VAL A 222 30.71 -1.69 -5.67
CA VAL A 222 32.02 -2.35 -5.75
C VAL A 222 32.88 -2.01 -4.52
N GLY A 223 32.91 -0.74 -4.13
CA GLY A 223 33.57 -0.30 -2.89
C GLY A 223 32.97 -0.98 -1.67
N ASN A 224 31.63 -0.94 -1.55
CA ASN A 224 30.91 -1.60 -0.47
C ASN A 224 31.26 -3.08 -0.36
N LEU A 225 31.25 -3.82 -1.47
CA LEU A 225 31.60 -5.24 -1.48
C LEU A 225 33.05 -5.49 -1.01
N THR A 226 33.99 -4.64 -1.46
CA THR A 226 35.40 -4.76 -1.10
C THR A 226 35.61 -4.59 0.40
N ASP A 227 34.99 -3.57 0.99
CA ASP A 227 35.13 -3.31 2.42
C ASP A 227 34.46 -4.40 3.27
N ILE A 228 33.33 -4.95 2.80
CA ILE A 228 32.64 -6.07 3.46
C ILE A 228 33.50 -7.34 3.45
N LEU A 229 34.11 -7.69 2.32
CA LEU A 229 35.01 -8.84 2.22
C LEU A 229 36.24 -8.66 3.11
N LYS A 230 36.80 -7.45 3.15
CA LYS A 230 37.90 -7.09 4.05
C LYS A 230 37.52 -7.23 5.52
N ARG A 231 36.32 -6.82 5.90
CA ARG A 231 35.75 -7.01 7.26
C ARG A 231 35.64 -8.49 7.62
N GLU A 232 35.26 -9.33 6.66
CA GLU A 232 35.18 -10.78 6.86
C GLU A 232 36.54 -11.49 6.89
N GLY A 233 37.63 -10.76 6.58
CA GLY A 233 38.98 -11.31 6.49
C GLY A 233 39.23 -12.15 5.24
N LYS A 234 38.40 -11.97 4.21
CA LYS A 234 38.55 -12.60 2.89
C LYS A 234 39.43 -11.73 1.98
N ALA A 235 39.96 -12.31 0.91
CA ALA A 235 40.65 -11.54 -0.11
C ALA A 235 39.74 -10.52 -0.81
N GLU A 236 40.35 -9.53 -1.45
CA GLU A 236 39.64 -8.54 -2.26
C GLU A 236 38.90 -9.20 -3.45
N PRO A 237 37.76 -8.63 -3.88
CA PRO A 237 36.96 -9.22 -4.96
C PRO A 237 37.68 -9.10 -6.31
N GLU A 238 37.95 -10.24 -6.94
CA GLU A 238 38.46 -10.34 -8.30
C GLU A 238 37.31 -10.46 -9.30
N PHE A 239 37.14 -9.47 -10.18
CA PHE A 239 36.15 -9.50 -11.25
C PHE A 239 36.75 -10.10 -12.53
N ARG A 240 36.10 -11.11 -13.11
CA ARG A 240 36.56 -11.78 -14.34
C ARG A 240 35.42 -11.88 -15.35
N LEU A 241 35.73 -11.64 -16.61
CA LEU A 241 34.80 -11.88 -17.70
C LEU A 241 34.61 -13.39 -17.88
N ILE A 242 33.40 -13.89 -17.69
CA ILE A 242 33.06 -15.31 -17.86
C ILE A 242 32.62 -15.56 -19.31
N LYS A 243 31.71 -14.73 -19.81
CA LYS A 243 31.11 -14.86 -21.15
C LYS A 243 30.88 -13.48 -21.75
N HIS A 244 30.91 -13.41 -23.07
CA HIS A 244 30.47 -12.23 -23.81
C HIS A 244 29.76 -12.68 -25.09
N SER A 245 28.79 -11.90 -25.53
CA SER A 245 28.07 -12.12 -26.79
C SER A 245 27.89 -10.79 -27.51
N GLY A 246 28.04 -10.79 -28.84
CA GLY A 246 27.77 -9.61 -29.65
C GLY A 246 28.66 -8.39 -29.37
N GLN A 247 29.94 -8.58 -29.01
CA GLN A 247 30.88 -7.52 -28.59
C GLN A 247 30.96 -6.31 -29.54
N ASN A 248 30.73 -6.50 -30.84
CA ASN A 248 30.74 -5.44 -31.86
C ASN A 248 29.34 -5.03 -32.32
N SER A 249 28.31 -5.32 -31.53
CA SER A 249 26.91 -4.99 -31.83
C SER A 249 26.35 -4.01 -30.81
N VAL A 250 25.25 -3.33 -31.18
CA VAL A 250 24.52 -2.43 -30.28
C VAL A 250 23.93 -3.18 -29.07
N LEU A 251 23.66 -4.48 -29.24
CA LEU A 251 23.08 -5.36 -28.21
C LEU A 251 24.15 -6.30 -27.64
N ALA A 252 25.35 -5.75 -27.38
CA ALA A 252 26.41 -6.50 -26.71
C ALA A 252 25.97 -6.88 -25.29
N VAL A 253 26.33 -8.09 -24.86
CA VAL A 253 26.05 -8.57 -23.51
C VAL A 253 27.32 -9.17 -22.93
N TYR A 254 27.72 -8.68 -21.76
CA TYR A 254 28.87 -9.16 -21.02
C TYR A 254 28.42 -9.78 -19.70
N TYR A 255 29.01 -10.93 -19.36
CA TYR A 255 28.80 -11.62 -18.08
C TYR A 255 30.09 -11.58 -17.29
N VAL A 256 30.06 -10.90 -16.15
CA VAL A 256 31.20 -10.76 -15.23
C VAL A 256 30.92 -11.54 -13.96
N GLY A 257 31.87 -12.36 -13.54
CA GLY A 257 31.85 -13.08 -12.27
C GLY A 257 32.72 -12.41 -11.22
N VAL A 258 32.28 -12.45 -9.97
CA VAL A 258 33.05 -12.02 -8.80
C VAL A 258 33.60 -13.24 -8.08
N TYR A 259 34.90 -13.22 -7.83
CA TYR A 259 35.61 -14.28 -7.10
C TYR A 259 36.31 -13.69 -5.87
N SER A 260 36.34 -14.45 -4.77
CA SER A 260 37.18 -14.16 -3.60
C SER A 260 37.89 -15.43 -3.19
N ASP A 261 39.21 -15.37 -2.98
CA ASP A 261 40.01 -16.55 -2.63
C ASP A 261 39.82 -17.75 -3.59
N LYS A 262 39.64 -17.46 -4.89
CA LYS A 262 39.31 -18.42 -5.96
C LYS A 262 37.94 -19.09 -5.84
N ASN A 263 37.11 -18.68 -4.88
CA ASN A 263 35.71 -19.11 -4.77
C ASN A 263 34.83 -18.15 -5.55
N PHE A 264 33.90 -18.71 -6.34
CA PHE A 264 32.88 -17.94 -7.02
C PHE A 264 31.83 -17.44 -6.01
N ILE A 265 31.51 -16.15 -6.07
CA ILE A 265 30.46 -15.54 -5.24
C ILE A 265 29.20 -15.37 -6.10
N ALA A 266 29.24 -14.45 -7.06
CA ALA A 266 28.11 -14.09 -7.89
C ALA A 266 28.53 -13.76 -9.32
N GLU A 267 27.56 -13.71 -10.24
CA GLU A 267 27.73 -13.21 -11.59
C GLU A 267 26.70 -12.14 -11.92
N GLY A 268 27.04 -11.22 -12.82
CA GLY A 268 26.13 -10.18 -13.30
C GLY A 268 26.28 -9.97 -14.79
N ALA A 269 25.15 -9.63 -15.42
CA ALA A 269 25.09 -9.30 -16.83
C ALA A 269 24.96 -7.79 -17.03
N GLY A 270 25.52 -7.27 -18.12
CA GLY A 270 25.40 -5.87 -18.49
C GLY A 270 25.69 -5.61 -19.97
N GLU A 271 25.25 -4.44 -20.45
CA GLU A 271 25.49 -3.98 -21.82
C GLU A 271 26.95 -3.56 -22.07
N SER A 272 27.65 -3.15 -21.00
CA SER A 272 29.07 -2.80 -21.00
C SER A 272 29.82 -3.57 -19.92
N LEU A 273 31.14 -3.64 -20.02
CA LEU A 273 31.98 -4.30 -19.00
C LEU A 273 31.84 -3.62 -17.63
N GLU A 274 31.68 -2.29 -17.61
CA GLU A 274 31.53 -1.51 -16.37
C GLU A 274 30.18 -1.80 -15.70
N ILE A 275 29.10 -1.79 -16.48
CA ILE A 275 27.76 -2.11 -15.98
C ILE A 275 27.70 -3.57 -15.52
N ALA A 276 28.27 -4.51 -16.29
CA ALA A 276 28.31 -5.92 -15.89
C ALA A 276 29.08 -6.12 -14.59
N LYS A 277 30.19 -5.40 -14.38
CA LYS A 277 30.96 -5.40 -13.13
C LYS A 277 30.12 -4.89 -11.95
N GLU A 278 29.44 -3.77 -12.13
CA GLU A 278 28.56 -3.17 -11.12
C GLU A 278 27.39 -4.09 -10.77
N MET A 279 26.75 -4.69 -11.77
CA MET A 279 25.67 -5.67 -11.58
C MET A 279 26.14 -6.92 -10.85
N ALA A 280 27.35 -7.42 -11.16
CA ALA A 280 27.92 -8.57 -10.46
C ALA A 280 28.21 -8.24 -8.98
N ALA A 281 28.66 -7.01 -8.69
CA ALA A 281 28.83 -6.54 -7.32
C ALA A 281 27.50 -6.38 -6.58
N ARG A 282 26.45 -5.86 -7.24
CA ARG A 282 25.10 -5.81 -6.67
C ARG A 282 24.59 -7.20 -6.32
N GLU A 283 24.73 -8.16 -7.22
CA GLU A 283 24.29 -9.54 -6.98
C GLU A 283 25.04 -10.17 -5.80
N ALA A 284 26.35 -9.94 -5.69
CA ALA A 284 27.12 -10.38 -4.53
C ALA A 284 26.61 -9.75 -3.22
N LEU A 285 26.22 -8.47 -3.23
CA LEU A 285 25.60 -7.82 -2.06
C LEU A 285 24.23 -8.43 -1.72
N LYS A 286 23.39 -8.77 -2.72
CA LYS A 286 22.11 -9.45 -2.49
C LYS A 286 22.30 -10.77 -1.74
N GLN A 287 23.27 -11.57 -2.17
CA GLN A 287 23.61 -12.85 -1.52
C GLN A 287 24.07 -12.64 -0.07
N LEU A 288 24.94 -11.65 0.16
CA LEU A 288 25.44 -11.30 1.51
C LEU A 288 24.33 -10.81 2.44
N PHE A 289 23.33 -10.10 1.92
CA PHE A 289 22.17 -9.63 2.70
C PHE A 289 21.04 -10.65 2.79
N HIS A 290 21.17 -11.80 2.11
CA HIS A 290 20.13 -12.83 1.97
C HIS A 290 18.82 -12.30 1.35
N THR A 291 18.93 -11.32 0.44
CA THR A 291 17.82 -10.73 -0.31
C THR A 291 17.77 -11.22 -1.76
N GLU A 292 18.24 -12.45 -2.00
CA GLU A 292 18.18 -13.12 -3.29
C GLU A 292 16.73 -13.41 -3.71
N ASP A 293 16.48 -13.57 -5.00
CA ASP A 293 15.18 -14.01 -5.52
C ASP A 293 14.76 -15.40 -4.97
N SER A 294 15.75 -16.22 -4.58
CA SER A 294 15.59 -17.51 -3.91
C SER A 294 15.30 -17.42 -2.40
N MET A 295 15.15 -16.21 -1.84
CA MET A 295 14.90 -16.04 -0.42
C MET A 295 13.59 -16.73 0.01
N LYS A 296 13.54 -17.12 1.30
CA LYS A 296 12.31 -17.67 1.86
C LYS A 296 11.21 -16.62 1.76
N ALA A 297 10.01 -17.06 1.37
CA ALA A 297 8.84 -16.21 1.35
C ALA A 297 8.64 -15.53 2.71
N LEU A 298 8.19 -14.27 2.66
CA LEU A 298 7.93 -13.47 3.84
C LEU A 298 6.94 -14.19 4.78
N PRO A 299 7.22 -14.24 6.09
CA PRO A 299 6.42 -15.00 7.03
C PRO A 299 5.09 -14.30 7.33
N PHE A 300 3.99 -14.86 6.82
CA PHE A 300 2.63 -14.38 7.11
C PHE A 300 1.80 -15.39 7.93
N GLY A 301 0.75 -14.90 8.59
CA GLY A 301 -0.21 -15.73 9.32
C GLY A 301 0.39 -16.53 10.48
N ARG A 302 0.34 -17.88 10.41
CA ARG A 302 0.77 -18.75 11.51
C ARG A 302 2.27 -18.64 11.83
N GLN A 303 3.10 -18.35 10.83
CA GLN A 303 4.55 -18.20 10.99
C GLN A 303 4.90 -16.95 11.81
N LEU A 304 4.04 -15.93 11.75
CA LEU A 304 4.22 -14.65 12.41
C LEU A 304 4.10 -14.76 13.94
N LYS A 305 3.32 -15.73 14.44
CA LYS A 305 3.19 -16.00 15.89
C LYS A 305 4.51 -16.30 16.58
N ASN A 306 5.45 -16.92 15.86
CA ASN A 306 6.78 -17.24 16.41
C ASN A 306 7.71 -16.03 16.43
N ILE A 307 7.45 -15.03 15.59
CA ILE A 307 8.31 -13.86 15.37
C ILE A 307 7.74 -12.60 16.06
N GLN A 308 6.49 -12.66 16.52
CA GLN A 308 5.76 -11.55 17.13
C GLN A 308 6.49 -10.93 18.33
N THR A 309 7.08 -11.75 19.20
CA THR A 309 7.87 -11.27 20.35
C THR A 309 9.13 -10.53 19.92
N LYS A 310 9.79 -11.00 18.84
CA LYS A 310 10.97 -10.36 18.24
C LYS A 310 10.60 -9.03 17.57
N ILE A 311 9.45 -8.97 16.90
CA ILE A 311 8.95 -7.73 16.27
C ILE A 311 8.79 -6.64 17.33
N VAL A 312 8.10 -6.94 18.43
CA VAL A 312 7.86 -5.97 19.52
C VAL A 312 9.17 -5.43 20.10
N GLN A 313 10.21 -6.27 20.21
CA GLN A 313 11.52 -5.85 20.72
C GLN A 313 12.27 -4.93 19.75
N LEU A 314 12.16 -5.19 18.44
CA LEU A 314 12.91 -4.50 17.39
C LEU A 314 12.22 -3.25 16.82
N GLU A 315 10.97 -2.97 17.23
CA GLU A 315 10.25 -1.74 16.85
C GLU A 315 11.09 -0.47 17.13
N ASN A 316 11.82 -0.44 18.25
CA ASN A 316 12.58 0.74 18.68
C ASN A 316 14.10 0.62 18.51
N GLN A 317 14.61 -0.52 18.01
CA GLN A 317 16.05 -0.75 17.86
C GLN A 317 16.42 -0.73 16.36
N PRO A 318 17.02 0.36 15.85
CA PRO A 318 17.48 0.40 14.46
C PRO A 318 18.64 -0.56 14.21
N ASN A 319 18.75 -1.05 12.98
CA ASN A 319 19.90 -1.82 12.54
C ASN A 319 21.13 -0.91 12.38
N LEU A 320 22.29 -1.52 12.17
CA LEU A 320 23.52 -0.80 11.85
C LEU A 320 23.37 -0.11 10.50
N THR A 321 23.82 1.15 10.42
CA THR A 321 23.94 1.89 9.16
C THR A 321 24.99 1.22 8.28
N LEU A 322 24.89 1.35 6.96
CA LEU A 322 25.80 0.75 5.99
C LEU A 322 27.27 1.06 6.30
N SER A 323 27.57 2.30 6.65
CA SER A 323 28.93 2.73 7.04
C SER A 323 29.48 1.98 8.25
N LYS A 324 28.64 1.72 9.26
CA LYS A 324 28.99 0.95 10.45
C LYS A 324 28.98 -0.54 10.17
N TRP A 325 28.08 -1.00 9.32
CA TRP A 325 27.98 -2.37 8.86
C TRP A 325 29.26 -2.78 8.15
N ILE A 326 29.84 -1.87 7.36
CA ILE A 326 31.13 -2.07 6.71
C ILE A 326 32.28 -2.20 7.73
N SER A 327 32.29 -1.39 8.80
CA SER A 327 33.39 -1.37 9.77
C SER A 327 33.30 -2.43 10.88
N GLU A 328 32.10 -2.73 11.38
CA GLU A 328 31.88 -3.61 12.52
C GLU A 328 31.27 -4.94 12.05
N LYS A 329 31.79 -6.05 12.56
CA LYS A 329 31.27 -7.37 12.23
C LYS A 329 29.88 -7.51 12.82
N VAL A 330 28.86 -7.49 11.97
CA VAL A 330 27.49 -7.82 12.38
C VAL A 330 27.44 -9.31 12.67
N THR A 331 27.68 -9.69 13.92
CA THR A 331 27.28 -11.00 14.39
C THR A 331 25.77 -11.03 14.39
N SER A 332 25.18 -11.91 13.59
CA SER A 332 23.75 -12.22 13.66
C SER A 332 23.37 -12.39 15.12
N ALA A 333 22.54 -11.49 15.64
CA ALA A 333 21.94 -11.66 16.94
C ALA A 333 21.01 -12.88 16.84
N VAL A 334 21.57 -14.04 17.21
CA VAL A 334 20.93 -15.29 17.59
C VAL A 334 20.06 -15.93 16.49
N HIS A 335 20.57 -17.04 15.94
CA HIS A 335 19.71 -18.14 15.47
C HIS A 335 19.28 -19.00 16.65
#